data_AF-A0A1Y6JFH4-F1
#
_entry.id   AF-A0A1Y6JFH4-F1
#
_cell.length_a   1.000
_cell.length_b   1.000
_cell.length_c   1.000
_cell.angle_alpha   90.00
_cell.angle_beta   90.00
_cell.angle_gamma   90.00
#
_symmetry.space_group_name_H-M   'P 1'
#
loop_
_entity.id
_entity.type
_entity.pdbx_description
1 polymer ?
#
loop_
_entity_poly.entity_id
_entity_poly.type
_entity_poly.pdbx_seq_one_letter_code
_entity_poly.pdbx_strand_id
1 'polypeptide(L)'
;MGTLLTALGVSALTLSWALHKTLWRILDAPLPDWRTRVVALASLCVLMSASLMLIDQDTPRGRGGNTYHNELASNGPYQFFAAFRNNELDYGQFFASLPPDQVGAHVRAELNESGAVFTGTDPMDIRRRIMRQGTAKKLNVVLVTIESFSAKYMGSNGDVRNLTPNLDELRKHSLYFSNFYATGTRTDRGLEAITLSIPPTPGRSIVKRIGREGGFASLGQQLSAVGYDSVFVYGGRGYFDNMNAFFSGNGYRVVDQSSVAESDIHFKNAWGMADEDLYTQAIKLADADFATGKPFLLQLMTTSNHRPYTYPDNRIDIKSGKGREGAVKYTDYAIGQFLLAARQKPWFDDTIFIFVADHTAGSAGKEDLPVVNYQIPLFIYAPKVVQPKDDNQLASQIDLAPTVLGLLDMSYESTFFGRDLQLAPTLPPRVVLGNY
;
A
#
# COMPACT_ATOMS: atom_id res chain seq x y z
N MET A 1 -44.08 4.17 9.85
CA MET A 1 -43.44 5.16 10.76
C MET A 1 -44.43 5.73 11.78
N GLY A 2 -45.57 6.30 11.36
CA GLY A 2 -46.52 6.98 12.27
C GLY A 2 -47.10 6.12 13.40
N THR A 3 -47.53 4.89 13.12
CA THR A 3 -48.08 3.96 14.14
C THR A 3 -47.07 3.59 15.22
N LEU A 4 -45.80 3.41 14.85
CA LEU A 4 -44.70 3.06 15.74
C LEU A 4 -44.32 4.22 16.66
N LEU A 5 -44.27 5.44 16.11
CA LEU A 5 -44.04 6.66 16.89
C LEU A 5 -45.20 6.95 17.84
N THR A 6 -46.44 6.72 17.43
CA THR A 6 -47.61 6.82 18.31
C THR A 6 -47.56 5.79 19.43
N ALA A 7 -47.20 4.53 19.13
CA ALA A 7 -47.07 3.48 20.14
C ALA A 7 -45.96 3.80 21.16
N LEU A 8 -44.81 4.30 20.69
CA LEU A 8 -43.71 4.76 21.56
C LEU A 8 -44.14 5.95 22.41
N GLY A 9 -44.81 6.94 21.82
CA GLY A 9 -45.31 8.11 22.53
C GLY A 9 -46.32 7.75 23.61
N VAL A 10 -47.31 6.90 23.30
CA VAL A 10 -48.27 6.39 24.28
C VAL A 10 -47.56 5.60 25.36
N SER A 11 -46.64 4.70 25.01
CA SER A 11 -45.89 3.90 25.98
C SER A 11 -45.07 4.79 26.94
N ALA A 12 -44.37 5.79 26.41
CA ALA A 12 -43.60 6.74 27.20
C ALA A 12 -44.49 7.56 28.14
N LEU A 13 -45.63 8.05 27.66
CA LEU A 13 -46.59 8.78 28.50
C LEU A 13 -47.17 7.88 29.59
N THR A 14 -47.50 6.64 29.27
CA THR A 14 -48.05 5.67 30.22
C THR A 14 -47.01 5.30 31.27
N LEU A 15 -45.75 5.08 30.87
CA LEU A 15 -44.66 4.80 31.81
C LEU A 15 -44.38 6.00 32.71
N SER A 16 -44.30 7.19 32.13
CA SER A 16 -44.03 8.43 32.87
C SER A 16 -45.14 8.73 33.87
N TRP A 17 -46.40 8.55 33.46
CA TRP A 17 -47.55 8.63 34.36
C TRP A 17 -47.60 7.49 35.38
N ALA A 18 -47.24 6.26 35.06
CA ALA A 18 -47.19 5.18 36.05
C ALA A 18 -46.10 5.42 37.10
N LEU A 19 -44.97 6.01 36.68
CA LEU A 19 -43.79 6.22 37.52
C LEU A 19 -43.77 7.58 38.21
N HIS A 20 -44.65 8.54 37.87
CA HIS A 20 -44.56 9.92 38.39
C HIS A 20 -44.48 10.00 39.92
N LYS A 21 -45.35 9.27 40.64
CA LYS A 21 -45.34 9.28 42.12
C LYS A 21 -44.04 8.72 42.68
N THR A 22 -43.49 7.70 42.04
CA THR A 22 -42.22 7.08 42.44
C THR A 22 -41.05 8.02 42.16
N LEU A 23 -41.05 8.67 40.99
CA LEU A 23 -40.05 9.68 40.63
C LEU A 23 -40.05 10.85 41.60
N TRP A 24 -41.22 11.40 41.93
CA TRP A 24 -41.35 12.47 42.92
C TRP A 24 -40.87 12.02 44.31
N ARG A 25 -41.22 10.81 44.75
CA ARG A 25 -40.68 10.26 46.00
C ARG A 25 -39.17 10.11 46.01
N ILE A 26 -38.55 9.78 44.87
CA ILE A 26 -37.09 9.67 44.73
C ILE A 26 -36.45 11.07 44.75
N LEU A 27 -37.07 12.06 44.09
CA LEU A 27 -36.59 13.44 44.07
C LEU A 27 -36.68 14.11 45.45
N ASP A 28 -37.73 13.80 46.21
CA ASP A 28 -37.93 14.29 47.57
C ASP A 28 -37.16 13.48 48.63
N ALA A 29 -36.52 12.37 48.24
CA ALA A 29 -35.76 11.54 49.16
C ALA A 29 -34.45 12.24 49.56
N PRO A 30 -34.01 12.12 50.83
CA PRO A 30 -32.70 12.59 51.23
C PRO A 30 -31.62 11.85 50.46
N LEU A 31 -30.53 12.56 50.14
CA LEU A 31 -29.43 11.95 49.42
C LEU A 31 -28.87 10.76 50.22
N PRO A 32 -28.59 9.62 49.57
CA PRO A 32 -28.02 8.45 50.24
C PRO A 32 -26.68 8.78 50.89
N ASP A 33 -26.29 7.99 51.89
CA ASP A 33 -24.96 8.11 52.50
C ASP A 33 -23.85 7.80 51.49
N TRP A 34 -22.61 8.15 51.84
CA TRP A 34 -21.48 8.00 50.93
C TRP A 34 -21.21 6.54 50.54
N ARG A 35 -21.48 5.57 51.42
CA ARG A 35 -21.26 4.13 51.13
C ARG A 35 -22.25 3.66 50.09
N THR A 36 -23.50 4.06 50.22
CA THR A 36 -24.58 3.73 49.30
C THR A 36 -24.34 4.38 47.94
N ARG A 37 -23.81 5.61 47.90
CA ARG A 37 -23.40 6.25 46.63
C ARG A 37 -22.25 5.50 45.94
N VAL A 38 -21.24 5.07 46.70
CA VAL A 38 -20.12 4.29 46.14
C VAL A 38 -20.61 2.95 45.61
N VAL A 39 -21.47 2.24 46.34
CA VAL A 39 -22.07 0.98 45.89
C VAL A 39 -22.91 1.22 44.63
N ALA A 40 -23.75 2.24 44.60
CA ALA A 40 -24.57 2.57 43.43
C ALA A 40 -23.71 2.89 42.20
N LEU A 41 -22.65 3.69 42.36
CA LEU A 41 -21.71 4.00 41.28
C LEU A 41 -20.98 2.74 40.81
N ALA A 42 -20.51 1.90 41.73
CA ALA A 42 -19.86 0.63 41.39
C ALA A 42 -20.81 -0.31 40.65
N SER A 43 -22.07 -0.42 41.09
CA SER A 43 -23.10 -1.20 40.40
C SER A 43 -23.38 -0.66 39.00
N LEU A 44 -23.45 0.66 38.82
CA LEU A 44 -23.60 1.28 37.51
C LEU A 44 -22.38 1.01 36.61
N CYS A 45 -21.16 1.09 37.14
CA CYS A 45 -19.96 0.74 36.40
C CYS A 45 -19.94 -0.74 36.02
N VAL A 46 -20.32 -1.65 36.92
CA VAL A 46 -20.42 -3.09 36.64
C VAL A 46 -21.48 -3.37 35.57
N LEU A 47 -22.66 -2.75 35.66
CA LEU A 47 -23.72 -2.89 34.66
C LEU A 47 -23.28 -2.33 33.31
N MET A 48 -22.59 -1.19 33.30
CA MET A 48 -22.03 -0.60 32.07
C MET A 48 -20.98 -1.54 31.46
N SER A 49 -20.02 -2.03 32.25
CA SER A 49 -19.03 -3.01 31.79
C SER A 49 -19.69 -4.30 31.29
N ALA A 50 -20.66 -4.83 32.02
CA ALA A 50 -21.43 -6.01 31.59
C ALA A 50 -22.18 -5.75 30.29
N SER A 51 -22.80 -4.58 30.11
CA SER A 51 -23.46 -4.21 28.85
C SER A 51 -22.48 -4.12 27.68
N LEU A 52 -21.28 -3.58 27.90
CA LEU A 52 -20.25 -3.47 26.87
C LEU A 52 -19.62 -4.83 26.52
N MET A 53 -19.67 -5.82 27.43
CA MET A 53 -19.16 -7.17 27.19
C MET A 53 -20.22 -8.13 26.66
N LEU A 54 -21.48 -7.97 27.05
CA LEU A 54 -22.59 -8.87 26.71
C LEU A 54 -23.40 -8.42 25.49
N ILE A 55 -23.36 -7.12 25.16
CA ILE A 55 -24.00 -6.56 23.97
C ILE A 55 -22.88 -6.15 23.02
N ASP A 56 -22.50 -7.06 22.14
CA ASP A 56 -21.48 -6.82 21.12
C ASP A 56 -22.12 -6.38 19.79
N GLN A 57 -21.26 -6.15 18.79
CA GLN A 57 -21.67 -5.84 17.42
C GLN A 57 -22.65 -6.85 16.80
N ASP A 58 -22.69 -8.06 17.36
CA ASP A 58 -23.44 -9.20 16.86
C ASP A 58 -24.71 -9.44 17.70
N THR A 59 -25.10 -8.51 18.57
CA THR A 59 -26.33 -8.61 19.35
C THR A 59 -27.33 -7.54 18.87
N PRO A 60 -28.45 -7.90 18.21
CA PRO A 60 -29.07 -9.22 18.12
C PRO A 60 -28.81 -9.94 16.77
N ARG A 61 -27.63 -9.77 16.15
CA ARG A 61 -27.28 -10.54 14.95
C ARG A 61 -27.30 -12.04 15.28
N GLY A 62 -28.31 -12.75 14.80
CA GLY A 62 -28.20 -14.21 14.71
C GLY A 62 -27.02 -14.57 13.80
N ARG A 63 -26.28 -15.64 14.13
CA ARG A 63 -25.39 -16.30 13.16
C ARG A 63 -26.28 -17.04 12.14
N GLY A 64 -26.84 -16.29 11.20
CA GLY A 64 -27.77 -16.77 10.17
C GLY A 64 -29.05 -15.93 10.06
N GLY A 65 -29.68 -15.94 8.87
CA GLY A 65 -30.92 -15.22 8.59
C GLY A 65 -30.84 -14.31 7.37
N ASN A 66 -31.86 -13.46 7.19
CA ASN A 66 -31.91 -12.50 6.09
C ASN A 66 -31.02 -11.29 6.41
N THR A 67 -29.98 -11.07 5.59
CA THR A 67 -29.05 -9.93 5.72
C THR A 67 -29.77 -8.58 5.79
N TYR A 68 -30.83 -8.37 5.01
CA TYR A 68 -31.60 -7.12 5.05
C TYR A 68 -32.28 -6.89 6.40
N HIS A 69 -32.77 -7.96 7.04
CA HIS A 69 -33.38 -7.84 8.37
C HIS A 69 -32.32 -7.51 9.44
N ASN A 70 -31.13 -8.09 9.30
CA ASN A 70 -30.01 -7.81 10.21
C ASN A 70 -29.49 -6.37 10.05
N GLU A 71 -29.40 -5.87 8.82
CA GLU A 71 -29.04 -4.47 8.55
C GLU A 71 -30.12 -3.50 9.06
N LEU A 72 -31.41 -3.82 8.88
CA LEU A 72 -32.51 -3.00 9.40
C LEU A 72 -32.60 -3.00 10.93
N ALA A 73 -32.20 -4.10 11.57
CA ALA A 73 -32.14 -4.22 13.02
C ALA A 73 -30.86 -3.59 13.61
N SER A 74 -29.93 -3.15 12.77
CA SER A 74 -28.63 -2.64 13.22
C SER A 74 -28.73 -1.23 13.78
N ASN A 75 -27.92 -0.96 14.80
CA ASN A 75 -27.72 0.39 15.31
C ASN A 75 -26.81 1.16 14.34
N GLY A 76 -27.40 1.96 13.46
CA GLY A 76 -26.69 2.72 12.43
C GLY A 76 -25.50 3.54 12.94
N PRO A 77 -25.64 4.35 14.02
CA PRO A 77 -24.51 5.06 14.61
C PRO A 77 -23.37 4.13 15.06
N TYR A 78 -23.69 3.04 15.78
CA TYR A 78 -22.68 2.06 16.17
C TYR A 78 -22.00 1.42 14.95
N GLN A 79 -22.77 1.00 13.94
CA GLN A 79 -22.22 0.41 12.71
C GLN A 79 -21.31 1.38 11.98
N PHE A 80 -21.64 2.67 11.95
CA PHE A 80 -20.77 3.69 11.37
C PHE A 80 -19.44 3.80 12.12
N PHE A 81 -19.47 3.86 13.45
CA PHE A 81 -18.24 3.90 14.27
C PHE A 81 -17.43 2.60 14.19
N ALA A 82 -18.10 1.44 14.18
CA ALA A 82 -17.47 0.14 14.08
C ALA A 82 -16.83 -0.08 12.70
N ALA A 83 -17.54 0.27 11.62
CA ALA A 83 -17.00 0.24 10.25
C ALA A 83 -15.81 1.18 10.10
N PHE A 84 -15.90 2.40 10.65
CA PHE A 84 -14.79 3.36 10.67
C PHE A 84 -13.56 2.82 11.43
N ARG A 85 -13.79 2.17 12.58
CA ARG A 85 -12.71 1.66 13.45
C ARG A 85 -12.04 0.42 12.86
N ASN A 86 -12.83 -0.56 12.42
CA ASN A 86 -12.31 -1.88 12.04
C ASN A 86 -11.91 -1.90 10.55
N ASN A 87 -12.69 -1.27 9.67
CA ASN A 87 -12.47 -1.19 8.22
C ASN A 87 -11.97 -2.52 7.60
N GLU A 88 -12.55 -3.63 8.06
CA GLU A 88 -12.29 -4.98 7.60
C GLU A 88 -13.51 -5.47 6.80
N LEU A 89 -13.24 -6.14 5.68
CA LEU A 89 -14.27 -6.74 4.85
C LEU A 89 -14.27 -8.25 5.14
N ASP A 90 -15.41 -8.80 5.59
CA ASP A 90 -15.56 -10.25 5.72
C ASP A 90 -15.59 -10.87 4.33
N TYR A 91 -14.43 -11.34 3.87
CA TYR A 91 -14.28 -11.86 2.51
C TYR A 91 -15.21 -13.05 2.26
N GLY A 92 -15.40 -13.95 3.24
CA GLY A 92 -16.25 -15.12 3.09
C GLY A 92 -17.73 -14.77 2.99
N GLN A 93 -18.15 -13.65 3.59
CA GLN A 93 -19.51 -13.12 3.46
C GLN A 93 -19.76 -12.51 2.07
N PHE A 94 -18.78 -11.79 1.52
CA PHE A 94 -18.97 -10.98 0.30
C PHE A 94 -18.48 -11.65 -1.00
N PHE A 95 -17.63 -12.68 -0.91
CA PHE A 95 -17.04 -13.35 -2.07
C PHE A 95 -17.21 -14.85 -2.02
N ALA A 96 -17.63 -15.43 -3.15
CA ALA A 96 -17.63 -16.86 -3.34
C ALA A 96 -16.18 -17.39 -3.21
N SER A 97 -16.01 -18.41 -2.39
CA SER A 97 -14.71 -19.03 -2.12
C SER A 97 -14.74 -20.50 -2.50
N LEU A 98 -13.64 -21.00 -3.06
CA LEU A 98 -13.43 -22.44 -3.29
C LEU A 98 -12.97 -23.11 -1.99
N PRO A 99 -13.12 -24.45 -1.88
CA PRO A 99 -12.51 -25.22 -0.80
C PRO A 99 -10.99 -24.99 -0.71
N PRO A 100 -10.39 -24.97 0.50
CA PRO A 100 -8.96 -24.65 0.67
C PRO A 100 -8.00 -25.51 -0.16
N ASP A 101 -8.26 -26.82 -0.28
CA ASP A 101 -7.45 -27.74 -1.09
C ASP A 101 -7.43 -27.35 -2.57
N GLN A 102 -8.57 -26.92 -3.11
CA GLN A 102 -8.67 -26.42 -4.49
C GLN A 102 -7.94 -25.09 -4.66
N VAL A 103 -8.13 -24.15 -3.71
CA VAL A 103 -7.41 -22.86 -3.72
C VAL A 103 -5.91 -23.08 -3.72
N GLY A 104 -5.40 -23.91 -2.81
CA GLY A 104 -3.98 -24.23 -2.71
C GLY A 104 -3.41 -24.82 -3.99
N ALA A 105 -4.12 -25.78 -4.61
CA ALA A 105 -3.72 -26.36 -5.89
C ALA A 105 -3.70 -25.33 -7.04
N HIS A 106 -4.71 -24.46 -7.14
CA HIS A 106 -4.77 -23.40 -8.15
C HIS A 106 -3.64 -22.39 -7.97
N VAL A 107 -3.41 -21.91 -6.76
CA VAL A 107 -2.35 -20.93 -6.48
C VAL A 107 -0.97 -21.54 -6.74
N ARG A 108 -0.71 -22.79 -6.32
CA ARG A 108 0.56 -23.46 -6.61
C ARG A 108 0.78 -23.62 -8.12
N ALA A 109 -0.24 -23.99 -8.89
CA ALA A 109 -0.15 -24.06 -10.35
C ALA A 109 0.16 -22.68 -10.97
N GLU A 110 -0.44 -21.60 -10.44
CA GLU A 110 -0.15 -20.23 -10.86
C GLU A 110 1.25 -19.73 -10.49
N LEU A 111 1.91 -20.36 -9.52
CA LEU A 111 3.25 -19.97 -9.03
C LEU A 111 4.35 -20.96 -9.45
N ASN A 112 4.00 -21.97 -10.25
CA ASN A 112 4.92 -23.00 -10.73
C ASN A 112 5.73 -22.52 -11.94
N GLU A 113 6.48 -21.44 -11.76
CA GLU A 113 7.40 -20.90 -12.75
C GLU A 113 8.69 -21.75 -12.87
N SER A 114 9.48 -21.51 -13.92
CA SER A 114 10.75 -22.23 -14.10
C SER A 114 11.68 -22.04 -12.90
N GLY A 115 12.21 -23.14 -12.36
CA GLY A 115 13.10 -23.12 -11.18
C GLY A 115 12.39 -23.08 -9.83
N ALA A 116 11.06 -23.06 -9.78
CA ALA A 116 10.31 -23.17 -8.54
C ALA A 116 10.27 -24.61 -8.00
N VAL A 117 10.59 -24.78 -6.71
CA VAL A 117 10.46 -26.06 -5.98
C VAL A 117 9.67 -25.81 -4.70
N PHE A 118 8.41 -26.26 -4.66
CA PHE A 118 7.56 -26.16 -3.46
C PHE A 118 8.11 -27.02 -2.32
N THR A 119 8.13 -26.47 -1.11
CA THR A 119 8.73 -27.12 0.07
C THR A 119 7.72 -27.44 1.17
N GLY A 120 6.52 -26.84 1.12
CA GLY A 120 5.44 -27.06 2.08
C GLY A 120 4.62 -28.33 1.81
N THR A 121 4.21 -29.01 2.88
CA THR A 121 3.31 -30.18 2.82
C THR A 121 1.82 -29.83 2.99
N ASP A 122 1.51 -28.67 3.58
CA ASP A 122 0.13 -28.16 3.68
C ASP A 122 -0.35 -27.70 2.28
N PRO A 123 -1.54 -28.13 1.82
CA PRO A 123 -2.10 -27.71 0.53
C PRO A 123 -2.14 -26.20 0.31
N MET A 124 -2.36 -25.40 1.35
CA MET A 124 -2.43 -23.93 1.29
C MET A 124 -1.07 -23.25 1.40
N ASP A 125 -0.01 -24.01 1.69
CA ASP A 125 1.33 -23.46 1.80
C ASP A 125 1.93 -23.24 0.41
N ILE A 126 2.25 -21.99 0.09
CA ILE A 126 2.84 -21.60 -1.19
C ILE A 126 4.36 -21.43 -1.13
N ARG A 127 4.98 -21.77 0.01
CA ARG A 127 6.44 -21.69 0.19
C ARG A 127 7.15 -22.52 -0.86
N ARG A 128 8.04 -21.87 -1.58
CA ARG A 128 8.86 -22.49 -2.62
C ARG A 128 10.27 -21.92 -2.61
N ARG A 129 11.24 -22.74 -2.96
CA ARG A 129 12.58 -22.28 -3.28
C ARG A 129 12.62 -21.93 -4.76
N ILE A 130 13.03 -20.71 -5.07
CA ILE A 130 13.34 -20.29 -6.44
C ILE A 130 14.82 -20.55 -6.68
N MET A 131 15.12 -21.43 -7.63
CA MET A 131 16.48 -21.82 -8.00
C MET A 131 16.91 -21.10 -9.27
N ARG A 132 18.00 -20.33 -9.19
CA ARG A 132 18.65 -19.68 -10.33
C ARG A 132 19.89 -20.44 -10.74
N GLN A 133 20.18 -20.45 -12.03
CA GLN A 133 21.26 -21.25 -12.62
C GLN A 133 22.58 -20.48 -12.73
N GLY A 134 22.54 -19.16 -12.87
CA GLY A 134 23.76 -18.37 -12.95
C GLY A 134 24.23 -17.91 -11.57
N THR A 135 25.22 -17.02 -11.58
CA THR A 135 25.88 -16.53 -10.38
C THR A 135 25.17 -15.28 -9.88
N ALA A 136 24.76 -15.31 -8.60
CA ALA A 136 24.15 -14.16 -7.94
C ALA A 136 25.04 -12.91 -8.08
N LYS A 137 24.46 -11.86 -8.64
CA LYS A 137 25.11 -10.57 -8.89
C LYS A 137 24.96 -9.67 -7.67
N LYS A 138 25.99 -8.87 -7.39
CA LYS A 138 25.98 -7.85 -6.33
C LYS A 138 25.81 -6.46 -6.93
N LEU A 139 24.69 -6.25 -7.63
CA LEU A 139 24.33 -4.96 -8.19
C LEU A 139 23.53 -4.16 -7.17
N ASN A 140 23.67 -2.85 -7.18
CA ASN A 140 22.82 -1.98 -6.38
C ASN A 140 21.43 -1.88 -7.02
N VAL A 141 20.42 -1.56 -6.21
CA VAL A 141 19.05 -1.35 -6.66
C VAL A 141 18.54 -0.01 -6.15
N VAL A 142 18.11 0.86 -7.06
CA VAL A 142 17.34 2.07 -6.72
C VAL A 142 15.96 1.92 -7.31
N LEU A 143 14.96 1.71 -6.45
CA LEU A 143 13.56 1.52 -6.82
C LEU A 143 12.77 2.77 -6.46
N VAL A 144 12.42 3.57 -7.46
CA VAL A 144 11.61 4.77 -7.32
C VAL A 144 10.15 4.46 -7.55
N THR A 145 9.36 4.50 -6.48
CA THR A 145 7.90 4.50 -6.54
C THR A 145 7.39 5.92 -6.76
N ILE A 146 6.74 6.15 -7.90
CA ILE A 146 6.25 7.45 -8.36
C ILE A 146 4.79 7.64 -7.95
N GLU A 147 4.53 8.65 -7.12
CA GLU A 147 3.20 9.06 -6.67
C GLU A 147 2.26 9.36 -7.86
N SER A 148 1.07 8.74 -7.86
CA SER A 148 -0.09 9.12 -8.69
C SER A 148 0.22 9.27 -10.19
N PHE A 149 1.02 8.37 -10.77
CA PHE A 149 1.51 8.49 -12.15
C PHE A 149 0.88 7.46 -13.09
N SER A 150 -0.13 7.88 -13.85
CA SER A 150 -0.74 7.05 -14.90
C SER A 150 0.11 6.99 -16.16
N ALA A 151 0.16 5.82 -16.82
CA ALA A 151 0.86 5.66 -18.10
C ALA A 151 0.34 6.62 -19.19
N LYS A 152 -0.95 7.00 -19.14
CA LYS A 152 -1.57 7.95 -20.08
C LYS A 152 -0.98 9.37 -20.07
N TYR A 153 -0.13 9.72 -19.10
CA TYR A 153 0.56 11.00 -19.08
C TYR A 153 1.82 11.01 -19.95
N MET A 154 2.28 9.84 -20.39
CA MET A 154 3.50 9.73 -21.17
C MET A 154 3.26 10.02 -22.65
N GLY A 155 4.16 10.78 -23.26
CA GLY A 155 4.11 11.04 -24.70
C GLY A 155 4.27 9.76 -25.51
N SER A 156 5.14 8.85 -25.06
CA SER A 156 5.30 7.52 -25.65
C SER A 156 4.09 6.58 -25.44
N ASN A 157 3.10 6.99 -24.64
CA ASN A 157 1.78 6.34 -24.51
C ASN A 157 0.65 7.18 -25.15
N GLY A 158 0.97 8.17 -25.98
CA GLY A 158 0.02 8.94 -26.78
C GLY A 158 -0.40 10.29 -26.19
N ASP A 159 0.18 10.74 -25.07
CA ASP A 159 -0.10 12.08 -24.54
C ASP A 159 0.56 13.17 -25.41
N VAL A 160 -0.24 14.07 -25.96
CA VAL A 160 0.25 15.14 -26.86
C VAL A 160 0.76 16.38 -26.11
N ARG A 161 0.61 16.44 -24.78
CA ARG A 161 0.98 17.63 -23.98
C ARG A 161 2.47 17.75 -23.66
N ASN A 162 3.28 16.74 -24.01
CA ASN A 162 4.72 16.69 -23.75
C ASN A 162 5.07 16.93 -22.26
N LEU A 163 4.42 16.16 -21.38
CA LEU A 163 4.63 16.26 -19.93
C LEU A 163 5.86 15.46 -19.46
N THR A 164 6.32 14.47 -20.21
CA THR A 164 7.29 13.48 -19.73
C THR A 164 8.50 13.26 -20.66
N PRO A 165 9.15 14.32 -21.16
CA PRO A 165 10.23 14.15 -22.14
C PRO A 165 11.42 13.32 -21.62
N ASN A 166 11.73 13.37 -20.32
CA ASN A 166 12.85 12.59 -19.76
C ASN A 166 12.51 11.10 -19.67
N LEU A 167 11.31 10.75 -19.22
CA LEU A 167 10.83 9.37 -19.15
C LEU A 167 10.61 8.76 -20.55
N ASP A 168 10.14 9.56 -21.51
CA ASP A 168 10.01 9.12 -22.90
C ASP A 168 11.37 8.83 -23.56
N GLU A 169 12.41 9.59 -23.23
CA GLU A 169 13.78 9.27 -23.62
C GLU A 169 14.30 8.04 -22.86
N LEU A 170 14.06 7.95 -21.55
CA LEU A 170 14.47 6.81 -20.72
C LEU A 170 13.93 5.48 -21.24
N ARG A 171 12.68 5.45 -21.74
CA ARG A 171 12.06 4.25 -22.34
C ARG A 171 12.93 3.61 -23.42
N LYS A 172 13.59 4.41 -24.26
CA LYS A 172 14.42 3.93 -25.37
C LYS A 172 15.66 3.16 -24.90
N HIS A 173 16.07 3.40 -23.66
CA HIS A 173 17.26 2.80 -23.05
C HIS A 173 16.92 1.83 -21.92
N SER A 174 15.63 1.52 -21.72
CA SER A 174 15.15 0.69 -20.62
C SER A 174 14.48 -0.58 -21.11
N LEU A 175 14.42 -1.59 -20.24
CA LEU A 175 13.38 -2.60 -20.32
C LEU A 175 12.09 -1.96 -19.78
N TYR A 176 11.15 -1.66 -20.68
CA TYR A 176 9.90 -0.99 -20.37
C TYR A 176 8.73 -1.96 -20.51
N PHE A 177 7.85 -2.01 -19.51
CA PHE A 177 6.66 -2.85 -19.57
C PHE A 177 5.43 -2.02 -19.94
N SER A 178 4.97 -2.18 -21.18
CA SER A 178 3.83 -1.41 -21.70
C SER A 178 2.47 -1.91 -21.20
N ASN A 179 2.38 -3.14 -20.70
CA ASN A 179 1.16 -3.75 -20.13
C ASN A 179 1.31 -4.05 -18.63
N PHE A 180 1.75 -3.06 -17.87
CA PHE A 180 1.94 -3.15 -16.41
C PHE A 180 0.82 -2.44 -15.63
N TYR A 181 0.30 -3.10 -14.60
CA TYR A 181 -0.90 -2.63 -13.89
C TYR A 181 -0.70 -2.55 -12.37
N ALA A 182 -1.26 -1.49 -11.78
CA ALA A 182 -1.30 -1.30 -10.34
C ALA A 182 -2.28 -2.28 -9.71
N THR A 183 -1.97 -2.81 -8.54
CA THR A 183 -2.89 -3.71 -7.82
C THR A 183 -4.06 -2.98 -7.16
N GLY A 184 -3.94 -1.67 -6.99
CA GLY A 184 -4.91 -0.83 -6.31
C GLY A 184 -4.86 0.62 -6.78
N THR A 185 -5.59 1.48 -6.09
CA THR A 185 -5.78 2.90 -6.44
C THR A 185 -5.18 3.86 -5.42
N ARG A 186 -4.35 3.35 -4.50
CA ARG A 186 -3.77 4.09 -3.38
C ARG A 186 -2.31 3.71 -3.16
N THR A 187 -1.53 4.66 -2.66
CA THR A 187 -0.10 4.50 -2.37
C THR A 187 0.21 3.30 -1.50
N ASP A 188 -0.55 3.10 -0.43
CA ASP A 188 -0.39 1.97 0.50
C ASP A 188 -0.60 0.61 -0.17
N ARG A 189 -1.38 0.53 -1.26
CA ARG A 189 -1.54 -0.69 -2.07
C ARG A 189 -0.39 -0.91 -3.04
N GLY A 190 0.07 0.16 -3.68
CA GLY A 190 1.26 0.10 -4.53
C GLY A 190 2.49 -0.36 -3.75
N LEU A 191 2.73 0.25 -2.59
CA LEU A 191 3.83 -0.12 -1.70
C LEU A 191 3.68 -1.54 -1.14
N GLU A 192 2.49 -1.96 -0.74
CA GLU A 192 2.19 -3.35 -0.33
C GLU A 192 2.59 -4.35 -1.43
N ALA A 193 2.12 -4.14 -2.66
CA ALA A 193 2.38 -5.03 -3.78
C ALA A 193 3.86 -5.07 -4.18
N ILE A 194 4.51 -3.91 -4.27
CA ILE A 194 5.93 -3.81 -4.64
C ILE A 194 6.83 -4.46 -3.58
N THR A 195 6.54 -4.25 -2.30
CA THR A 195 7.40 -4.70 -1.20
C THR A 195 7.16 -6.15 -0.82
N LEU A 196 5.92 -6.60 -0.78
CA LEU A 196 5.56 -7.95 -0.30
C LEU A 196 5.25 -8.93 -1.44
N SER A 197 5.03 -8.45 -2.67
CA SER A 197 4.59 -9.28 -3.79
C SER A 197 3.31 -10.07 -3.48
N ILE A 198 2.34 -9.42 -2.81
CA ILE A 198 1.06 -10.03 -2.47
C ILE A 198 -0.09 -9.39 -3.25
N PRO A 199 -1.14 -10.16 -3.59
CA PRO A 199 -2.33 -9.61 -4.22
C PRO A 199 -3.03 -8.60 -3.29
N PRO A 200 -3.83 -7.68 -3.86
CA PRO A 200 -4.59 -6.72 -3.07
C PRO A 200 -5.53 -7.48 -2.12
N THR A 201 -5.32 -7.27 -0.82
CA THR A 201 -6.10 -7.93 0.22
C THR A 201 -7.43 -7.21 0.46
N PRO A 202 -8.52 -7.91 0.85
CA PRO A 202 -9.80 -7.27 1.13
C PRO A 202 -9.70 -6.25 2.28
N GLY A 203 -10.40 -5.12 2.16
CA GLY A 203 -10.43 -4.06 3.19
C GLY A 203 -9.24 -3.10 3.09
N ARG A 204 -8.52 -2.88 4.20
CA ARG A 204 -7.38 -1.94 4.27
C ARG A 204 -6.06 -2.59 3.86
N SER A 205 -5.12 -1.84 3.26
CA SER A 205 -3.74 -2.31 2.99
C SER A 205 -3.05 -2.79 4.27
N ILE A 206 -2.26 -3.88 4.18
CA ILE A 206 -1.44 -4.40 5.30
C ILE A 206 -0.54 -3.31 5.88
N VAL A 207 -0.04 -2.39 5.06
CA VAL A 207 0.79 -1.25 5.50
C VAL A 207 0.15 -0.51 6.70
N LYS A 208 -1.18 -0.39 6.68
CA LYS A 208 -1.94 0.35 7.69
C LYS A 208 -2.70 -0.55 8.69
N ARG A 209 -2.50 -1.87 8.67
CA ARG A 209 -3.14 -2.80 9.60
C ARG A 209 -2.34 -2.88 10.89
N ILE A 210 -2.95 -2.42 11.98
CA ILE A 210 -2.34 -2.47 13.31
C ILE A 210 -2.13 -3.92 13.75
N GLY A 211 -0.95 -4.24 14.29
CA GLY A 211 -0.54 -5.59 14.67
C GLY A 211 -0.07 -6.46 13.50
N ARG A 212 0.03 -5.90 12.29
CA ARG A 212 0.50 -6.56 11.06
C ARG A 212 1.64 -5.77 10.41
N GLU A 213 2.47 -5.14 11.22
CA GLU A 213 3.54 -4.26 10.75
C GLU A 213 4.77 -5.02 10.25
N GLY A 214 4.94 -6.30 10.59
CA GLY A 214 6.15 -7.05 10.26
C GLY A 214 6.00 -8.56 10.21
N GLY A 215 7.09 -9.23 9.84
CA GLY A 215 7.16 -10.69 9.74
C GLY A 215 6.69 -11.25 8.39
N PHE A 216 6.54 -10.41 7.38
CA PHE A 216 6.23 -10.84 6.02
C PHE A 216 7.50 -11.08 5.23
N ALA A 217 7.46 -12.04 4.30
CA ALA A 217 8.44 -12.08 3.23
C ALA A 217 8.35 -10.79 2.42
N SER A 218 9.48 -10.11 2.23
CA SER A 218 9.55 -8.85 1.50
C SER A 218 10.83 -8.76 0.68
N LEU A 219 10.85 -7.89 -0.35
CA LEU A 219 12.06 -7.62 -1.13
C LEU A 219 13.23 -7.18 -0.23
N GLY A 220 12.97 -6.28 0.71
CA GLY A 220 13.98 -5.82 1.67
C GLY A 220 14.48 -6.93 2.59
N GLN A 221 13.62 -7.83 3.07
CA GLN A 221 14.06 -8.97 3.87
C GLN A 221 14.98 -9.89 3.05
N GLN A 222 14.63 -10.19 1.80
CA GLN A 222 15.43 -11.07 0.94
C GLN A 222 16.82 -10.49 0.67
N LEU A 223 16.92 -9.18 0.39
CA LEU A 223 18.20 -8.52 0.12
C LEU A 223 19.01 -8.26 1.39
N SER A 224 18.38 -7.84 2.48
CA SER A 224 19.05 -7.68 3.78
C SER A 224 19.63 -9.00 4.30
N ALA A 225 18.96 -10.13 4.06
CA ALA A 225 19.44 -11.46 4.43
C ALA A 225 20.76 -11.87 3.74
N VAL A 226 21.09 -11.25 2.59
CA VAL A 226 22.35 -11.48 1.87
C VAL A 226 23.31 -10.29 1.93
N GLY A 227 23.08 -9.37 2.87
CA GLY A 227 24.04 -8.30 3.23
C GLY A 227 23.82 -6.94 2.55
N TYR A 228 22.69 -6.73 1.87
CA TYR A 228 22.37 -5.40 1.33
C TYR A 228 21.99 -4.41 2.45
N ASP A 229 22.24 -3.11 2.24
CA ASP A 229 21.53 -2.07 2.98
C ASP A 229 20.17 -1.83 2.32
N SER A 230 19.11 -2.39 2.89
CA SER A 230 17.75 -2.12 2.41
C SER A 230 17.18 -0.93 3.15
N VAL A 231 16.88 0.16 2.43
CA VAL A 231 16.41 1.41 2.99
C VAL A 231 15.14 1.85 2.28
N PHE A 232 14.08 2.11 3.06
CA PHE A 232 12.93 2.85 2.58
C PHE A 232 13.20 4.34 2.76
N VAL A 233 13.23 5.08 1.65
CA VAL A 233 13.54 6.51 1.61
C VAL A 233 12.29 7.28 1.22
N TYR A 234 11.76 8.12 2.10
CA TYR A 234 10.48 8.77 1.87
C TYR A 234 10.58 10.29 1.90
N GLY A 235 10.01 10.95 0.88
CA GLY A 235 9.89 12.41 0.82
C GLY A 235 9.08 13.00 1.97
N GLY A 236 8.08 12.27 2.47
CA GLY A 236 7.23 12.73 3.56
C GLY A 236 7.64 12.22 4.93
N ARG A 237 6.72 12.32 5.89
CA ARG A 237 6.89 11.75 7.25
C ARG A 237 6.25 10.39 7.29
N GLY A 238 7.03 9.33 7.48
CA GLY A 238 6.50 7.97 7.33
C GLY A 238 5.71 7.44 8.54
N TYR A 239 5.47 8.26 9.57
CA TYR A 239 4.35 8.01 10.49
C TYR A 239 3.00 8.02 9.74
N PHE A 240 2.91 8.83 8.67
CA PHE A 240 1.77 8.82 7.77
C PHE A 240 1.57 7.42 7.21
N ASP A 241 0.32 6.96 7.20
CA ASP A 241 -0.07 5.62 6.77
C ASP A 241 0.72 4.47 7.40
N ASN A 242 1.34 4.67 8.56
CA ASN A 242 2.08 3.64 9.30
C ASN A 242 3.29 3.05 8.53
N MET A 243 3.79 3.77 7.53
CA MET A 243 4.88 3.30 6.66
C MET A 243 6.16 2.98 7.44
N ASN A 244 6.55 3.78 8.43
CA ASN A 244 7.77 3.55 9.21
C ASN A 244 7.73 2.19 9.93
N ALA A 245 6.62 1.86 10.58
CA ALA A 245 6.46 0.59 11.28
C ALA A 245 6.42 -0.57 10.28
N PHE A 246 5.70 -0.41 9.17
CA PHE A 246 5.62 -1.42 8.12
C PHE A 246 7.00 -1.75 7.49
N PHE A 247 7.75 -0.74 7.05
CA PHE A 247 9.03 -0.99 6.39
C PHE A 247 10.08 -1.51 7.38
N SER A 248 10.14 -0.97 8.60
CA SER A 248 11.07 -1.47 9.64
C SER A 248 10.75 -2.90 10.08
N GLY A 249 9.47 -3.27 10.15
CA GLY A 249 9.03 -4.63 10.45
C GLY A 249 9.29 -5.65 9.34
N ASN A 250 9.61 -5.19 8.12
CA ASN A 250 9.78 -6.02 6.94
C ASN A 250 11.16 -5.84 6.29
N GLY A 251 12.22 -5.65 7.07
CA GLY A 251 13.61 -5.78 6.62
C GLY A 251 14.25 -4.53 6.04
N TYR A 252 13.66 -3.35 6.27
CA TYR A 252 14.22 -2.06 5.83
C TYR A 252 14.64 -1.20 7.03
N ARG A 253 15.73 -0.45 6.86
CA ARG A 253 15.94 0.79 7.60
C ARG A 253 15.07 1.89 6.99
N VAL A 254 14.67 2.88 7.77
CA VAL A 254 13.84 3.99 7.28
C VAL A 254 14.62 5.30 7.32
N VAL A 255 14.53 6.06 6.24
CA VAL A 255 15.00 7.45 6.13
C VAL A 255 13.85 8.27 5.55
N ASP A 256 13.14 8.98 6.40
CA ASP A 256 12.05 9.85 5.98
C ASP A 256 12.46 11.34 6.10
N GLN A 257 11.55 12.26 5.78
CA GLN A 257 11.81 13.69 5.89
C GLN A 257 12.36 14.10 7.27
N SER A 258 11.92 13.46 8.35
CA SER A 258 12.36 13.81 9.71
C SER A 258 13.80 13.41 10.00
N SER A 259 14.38 12.56 9.16
CA SER A 259 15.78 12.11 9.23
C SER A 259 16.73 13.05 8.48
N VAL A 260 16.22 14.00 7.69
CA VAL A 260 17.01 14.93 6.86
C VAL A 260 17.14 16.27 7.57
N ALA A 261 18.36 16.82 7.61
CA ALA A 261 18.60 18.13 8.17
C ALA A 261 17.82 19.20 7.38
N GLU A 262 17.16 20.13 8.08
CA GLU A 262 16.35 21.17 7.45
C GLU A 262 17.14 22.03 6.46
N SER A 263 18.44 22.24 6.71
CA SER A 263 19.36 22.96 5.81
C SER A 263 19.57 22.26 4.46
N ASP A 264 19.29 20.96 4.39
CA ASP A 264 19.49 20.12 3.21
C ASP A 264 18.19 19.97 2.40
N ILE A 265 17.09 20.56 2.87
CA ILE A 265 15.78 20.54 2.20
C ILE A 265 15.55 21.90 1.55
N HIS A 266 15.67 21.96 0.23
CA HIS A 266 15.49 23.22 -0.51
C HIS A 266 14.02 23.61 -0.64
N PHE A 267 13.12 22.61 -0.69
CA PHE A 267 11.69 22.85 -0.75
C PHE A 267 10.91 21.74 -0.04
N LYS A 268 9.88 22.14 0.71
CA LYS A 268 8.90 21.21 1.26
C LYS A 268 7.51 21.80 1.25
N ASN A 269 6.51 20.94 1.16
CA ASN A 269 5.10 21.29 1.28
C ASN A 269 4.44 20.44 2.37
N ALA A 270 3.11 20.40 2.41
CA ALA A 270 2.35 19.62 3.41
C ALA A 270 2.62 18.10 3.36
N TRP A 271 3.09 17.57 2.23
CA TRP A 271 3.36 16.14 2.02
C TRP A 271 4.79 15.74 2.35
N GLY A 272 5.75 16.62 2.09
CA GLY A 272 7.15 16.24 2.19
C GLY A 272 8.12 17.21 1.54
N MET A 273 9.38 16.81 1.54
CA MET A 273 10.43 17.40 0.71
C MET A 273 10.15 17.16 -0.78
N ALA A 274 10.60 18.08 -1.63
CA ALA A 274 10.44 17.94 -3.07
C ALA A 274 11.20 16.71 -3.60
N ASP A 275 10.80 16.22 -4.77
CA ASP A 275 11.42 15.02 -5.35
C ASP A 275 12.94 15.22 -5.60
N GLU A 276 13.39 16.43 -5.96
CA GLU A 276 14.82 16.81 -6.04
C GLU A 276 15.58 16.56 -4.72
N ASP A 277 14.98 16.93 -3.58
CA ASP A 277 15.59 16.76 -2.25
C ASP A 277 15.62 15.27 -1.86
N LEU A 278 14.55 14.52 -2.17
CA LEU A 278 14.51 13.07 -1.99
C LEU A 278 15.62 12.37 -2.78
N TYR A 279 15.81 12.73 -4.06
CA TYR A 279 16.87 12.15 -4.89
C TYR A 279 18.26 12.54 -4.42
N THR A 280 18.45 13.77 -3.93
CA THR A 280 19.70 14.21 -3.30
C THR A 280 20.01 13.35 -2.08
N GLN A 281 19.02 13.08 -1.24
CA GLN A 281 19.17 12.19 -0.08
C GLN A 281 19.50 10.76 -0.48
N ALA A 282 18.86 10.24 -1.54
CA ALA A 282 19.15 8.90 -2.06
C ALA A 282 20.60 8.78 -2.57
N ILE A 283 21.11 9.80 -3.27
CA ILE A 283 22.52 9.83 -3.70
C ILE A 283 23.47 9.84 -2.49
N LYS A 284 23.17 10.61 -1.44
CA LYS A 284 23.99 10.62 -0.20
C LYS A 284 24.06 9.22 0.45
N LEU A 285 22.93 8.50 0.49
CA LEU A 285 22.88 7.14 1.01
C LEU A 285 23.68 6.17 0.14
N ALA A 286 23.48 6.21 -1.18
CA ALA A 286 24.22 5.38 -2.13
C ALA A 286 25.74 5.62 -2.07
N ASP A 287 26.17 6.89 -1.94
CA ASP A 287 27.59 7.25 -1.78
C ASP A 287 28.17 6.66 -0.49
N ALA A 288 27.43 6.70 0.61
CA ALA A 288 27.85 6.15 1.90
C ALA A 288 27.98 4.61 1.85
N ASP A 289 26.99 3.92 1.27
CA ASP A 289 27.02 2.47 1.13
C ASP A 289 28.16 2.03 0.20
N PHE A 290 28.32 2.71 -0.95
CA PHE A 290 29.42 2.45 -1.88
C PHE A 290 30.80 2.66 -1.24
N ALA A 291 30.99 3.71 -0.44
CA ALA A 291 32.25 3.97 0.26
C ALA A 291 32.63 2.84 1.24
N THR A 292 31.66 2.07 1.73
CA THR A 292 31.88 0.90 2.60
C THR A 292 31.88 -0.43 1.84
N GLY A 293 31.69 -0.42 0.52
CA GLY A 293 31.60 -1.61 -0.32
C GLY A 293 30.33 -2.44 -0.09
N LYS A 294 29.29 -1.85 0.51
CA LYS A 294 28.02 -2.52 0.81
C LYS A 294 27.05 -2.32 -0.37
N PRO A 295 26.46 -3.39 -0.94
CA PRO A 295 25.42 -3.22 -1.94
C PRO A 295 24.15 -2.69 -1.26
N PHE A 296 23.34 -1.93 -1.99
CA PHE A 296 22.16 -1.27 -1.42
C PHE A 296 20.88 -1.53 -2.21
N LEU A 297 19.76 -1.56 -1.49
CA LEU A 297 18.41 -1.36 -2.00
C LEU A 297 17.90 -0.05 -1.45
N LEU A 298 17.76 0.97 -2.28
CA LEU A 298 17.06 2.20 -1.92
C LEU A 298 15.67 2.18 -2.56
N GLN A 299 14.64 1.91 -1.77
CA GLN A 299 13.25 2.00 -2.19
C GLN A 299 12.68 3.38 -1.84
N LEU A 300 12.52 4.23 -2.86
CA LEU A 300 12.10 5.62 -2.73
C LEU A 300 10.60 5.76 -2.95
N MET A 301 9.95 6.69 -2.24
CA MET A 301 8.58 7.11 -2.51
C MET A 301 8.52 8.63 -2.69
N THR A 302 8.11 9.08 -3.89
CA THR A 302 8.01 10.51 -4.23
C THR A 302 6.78 11.17 -3.60
N THR A 303 6.72 12.51 -3.59
CA THR A 303 5.57 13.22 -2.97
C THR A 303 5.07 14.42 -3.78
N SER A 304 5.82 14.88 -4.79
CA SER A 304 5.53 16.16 -5.45
C SER A 304 4.28 16.11 -6.35
N ASN A 305 3.93 14.95 -6.90
CA ASN A 305 2.73 14.73 -7.71
C ASN A 305 1.44 14.55 -6.87
N HIS A 306 1.33 15.28 -5.76
CA HIS A 306 0.17 15.25 -4.89
C HIS A 306 -0.45 16.65 -4.71
N ARG A 307 -1.78 16.73 -4.53
CA ARG A 307 -2.50 18.02 -4.33
C ARG A 307 -1.94 18.76 -3.11
N PRO A 308 -1.60 20.06 -3.18
CA PRO A 308 -2.03 21.04 -4.18
C PRO A 308 -1.10 21.19 -5.41
N TYR A 309 -0.21 20.23 -5.68
CA TYR A 309 0.70 20.18 -6.83
C TYR A 309 1.78 21.27 -6.80
N THR A 310 2.37 21.48 -5.63
CA THR A 310 3.39 22.50 -5.39
C THR A 310 4.79 21.90 -5.34
N TYR A 311 5.70 22.51 -6.10
CA TYR A 311 7.11 22.16 -6.28
C TYR A 311 7.96 23.45 -6.41
N PRO A 312 9.31 23.38 -6.41
CA PRO A 312 10.17 24.54 -6.66
C PRO A 312 9.83 25.25 -7.99
N ASP A 313 9.66 26.57 -7.95
CA ASP A 313 9.45 27.34 -9.18
C ASP A 313 10.71 27.36 -10.07
N ASN A 314 10.51 27.72 -11.35
CA ASN A 314 11.57 27.88 -12.36
C ASN A 314 12.34 26.58 -12.69
N ARG A 315 11.72 25.42 -12.50
CA ARG A 315 12.23 24.10 -12.94
C ARG A 315 11.68 23.67 -14.29
N ILE A 316 10.43 24.01 -14.54
CA ILE A 316 9.67 23.71 -15.74
C ILE A 316 8.87 24.94 -16.17
N ASP A 317 8.25 24.87 -17.35
CA ASP A 317 7.42 25.92 -17.96
C ASP A 317 5.99 26.04 -17.38
N ILE A 318 5.64 25.21 -16.39
CA ILE A 318 4.38 25.27 -15.65
C ILE A 318 4.68 25.78 -14.24
N LYS A 319 3.96 26.82 -13.79
CA LYS A 319 4.16 27.38 -12.44
C LYS A 319 3.71 26.40 -11.36
N SER A 320 4.39 26.45 -10.22
CA SER A 320 4.03 25.66 -9.03
C SER A 320 2.56 25.83 -8.64
N GLY A 321 1.90 24.73 -8.28
CA GLY A 321 0.49 24.73 -7.90
C GLY A 321 -0.52 24.81 -9.05
N LYS A 322 -0.07 24.91 -10.32
CA LYS A 322 -0.97 24.96 -11.50
C LYS A 322 -1.46 23.59 -11.96
N GLY A 323 -1.91 22.78 -11.01
CA GLY A 323 -2.56 21.50 -11.29
C GLY A 323 -1.60 20.35 -11.57
N ARG A 324 -2.19 19.20 -11.88
CA ARG A 324 -1.47 17.92 -11.99
C ARG A 324 -0.48 17.86 -13.14
N GLU A 325 -0.78 18.51 -14.27
CA GLU A 325 0.13 18.52 -15.43
C GLU A 325 1.50 19.08 -15.06
N GLY A 326 1.53 20.16 -14.28
CA GLY A 326 2.77 20.71 -13.74
C GLY A 326 3.49 19.75 -12.79
N ALA A 327 2.75 19.08 -11.91
CA ALA A 327 3.33 18.12 -10.97
C ALA A 327 3.93 16.89 -11.68
N VAL A 328 3.24 16.37 -12.70
CA VAL A 328 3.73 15.29 -13.58
C VAL A 328 5.00 15.73 -14.30
N LYS A 329 4.99 16.93 -14.91
CA LYS A 329 6.15 17.46 -15.63
C LYS A 329 7.34 17.76 -14.72
N TYR A 330 7.08 18.20 -13.49
CA TYR A 330 8.11 18.39 -12.49
C TYR A 330 8.70 17.05 -12.02
N THR A 331 7.86 16.03 -11.83
CA THR A 331 8.31 14.67 -11.47
C THR A 331 9.23 14.10 -12.54
N ASP A 332 8.85 14.24 -13.82
CA ASP A 332 9.69 13.86 -14.97
C ASP A 332 11.03 14.62 -14.98
N TYR A 333 11.00 15.93 -14.79
CA TYR A 333 12.19 16.77 -14.69
C TYR A 333 13.13 16.29 -13.55
N ALA A 334 12.58 16.05 -12.35
CA ALA A 334 13.35 15.63 -11.19
C ALA A 334 14.01 14.25 -11.40
N ILE A 335 13.31 13.31 -12.05
CA ILE A 335 13.89 12.01 -12.45
C ILE A 335 15.05 12.21 -13.44
N GLY A 336 14.87 13.10 -14.42
CA GLY A 336 15.93 13.45 -15.36
C GLY A 336 17.18 14.01 -14.66
N GLN A 337 17.00 14.94 -13.72
CA GLN A 337 18.11 15.50 -12.93
C GLN A 337 18.77 14.45 -12.05
N PHE A 338 17.99 13.58 -11.41
CA PHE A 338 18.50 12.47 -10.61
C PHE A 338 19.41 11.56 -11.43
N LEU A 339 18.97 11.11 -12.62
CA LEU A 339 19.78 10.25 -13.48
C LEU A 339 21.02 10.97 -14.01
N LEU A 340 20.96 12.27 -14.31
CA LEU A 340 22.13 13.06 -14.70
C LEU A 340 23.16 13.16 -13.58
N ALA A 341 22.73 13.33 -12.33
CA ALA A 341 23.61 13.35 -11.17
C ALA A 341 24.17 11.95 -10.86
N ALA A 342 23.33 10.92 -10.90
CA ALA A 342 23.72 9.53 -10.66
C ALA A 342 24.76 9.05 -11.68
N ARG A 343 24.67 9.43 -12.96
CA ARG A 343 25.65 9.09 -14.01
C ARG A 343 27.08 9.52 -13.71
N GLN A 344 27.26 10.50 -12.82
CA GLN A 344 28.58 10.99 -12.41
C GLN A 344 29.18 10.16 -11.27
N LYS A 345 28.44 9.18 -10.75
CA LYS A 345 28.81 8.40 -9.57
C LYS A 345 29.47 7.08 -9.96
N PRO A 346 30.46 6.61 -9.18
CA PRO A 346 31.19 5.38 -9.49
C PRO A 346 30.34 4.11 -9.38
N TRP A 347 29.24 4.15 -8.63
CA TRP A 347 28.32 3.02 -8.48
C TRP A 347 27.29 2.89 -9.62
N PHE A 348 27.19 3.87 -10.53
CA PHE A 348 26.12 3.96 -11.52
C PHE A 348 26.02 2.74 -12.44
N ASP A 349 27.16 2.30 -13.00
CA ASP A 349 27.20 1.19 -13.97
C ASP A 349 26.81 -0.16 -13.34
N ASP A 350 26.99 -0.30 -12.01
CA ASP A 350 26.62 -1.47 -11.21
C ASP A 350 25.27 -1.28 -10.50
N THR A 351 24.40 -0.40 -11.01
CA THR A 351 23.09 -0.11 -10.41
C THR A 351 21.92 -0.40 -11.36
N ILE A 352 20.90 -1.06 -10.83
CA ILE A 352 19.59 -1.22 -11.47
C ILE A 352 18.69 -0.10 -10.97
N PHE A 353 18.34 0.84 -11.85
CA PHE A 353 17.34 1.87 -11.58
C PHE A 353 15.97 1.39 -12.04
N ILE A 354 14.99 1.48 -11.16
CA ILE A 354 13.61 1.06 -11.43
C ILE A 354 12.71 2.25 -11.17
N PHE A 355 11.87 2.59 -12.14
CA PHE A 355 10.85 3.63 -11.98
C PHE A 355 9.48 2.99 -12.20
N VAL A 356 8.64 3.01 -11.18
CA VAL A 356 7.32 2.37 -11.19
C VAL A 356 6.32 3.27 -10.49
N ALA A 357 5.11 3.44 -11.01
CA ALA A 357 4.10 4.19 -10.27
C ALA A 357 3.47 3.34 -9.15
N ASP A 358 3.00 3.97 -8.08
CA ASP A 358 2.24 3.31 -7.01
C ASP A 358 0.80 3.00 -7.45
N HIS A 359 0.18 3.92 -8.18
CA HIS A 359 -1.14 3.78 -8.78
C HIS A 359 -1.38 4.87 -9.83
N THR A 360 -2.56 4.85 -10.43
CA THR A 360 -3.01 5.87 -11.38
C THR A 360 -3.58 7.10 -10.67
N ALA A 361 -3.58 8.26 -11.32
CA ALA A 361 -3.94 9.54 -10.69
C ALA A 361 -5.44 9.74 -10.35
N GLY A 362 -6.26 8.70 -10.46
CA GLY A 362 -7.69 8.76 -10.20
C GLY A 362 -8.21 7.44 -9.64
N SER A 363 -8.93 7.53 -8.52
CA SER A 363 -9.53 6.39 -7.82
C SER A 363 -11.06 6.33 -7.96
N ALA A 364 -11.66 7.27 -8.69
CA ALA A 364 -13.11 7.44 -8.78
C ALA A 364 -13.62 7.14 -10.21
N GLY A 365 -14.63 6.29 -10.31
CA GLY A 365 -15.27 5.90 -11.56
C GLY A 365 -16.70 5.39 -11.32
N LYS A 366 -17.47 5.23 -12.40
CA LYS A 366 -18.83 4.66 -12.36
C LYS A 366 -18.85 3.13 -12.56
N GLU A 367 -17.75 2.57 -13.03
CA GLU A 367 -17.57 1.13 -13.27
C GLU A 367 -16.94 0.49 -12.04
N ASP A 368 -17.31 -0.76 -11.75
CA ASP A 368 -16.81 -1.49 -10.60
C ASP A 368 -15.28 -1.64 -10.66
N LEU A 369 -14.72 -2.13 -11.78
CA LEU A 369 -13.27 -2.34 -11.97
C LEU A 369 -12.81 -1.95 -13.40
N PRO A 370 -12.56 -0.66 -13.68
CA PRO A 370 -12.11 -0.21 -15.00
C PRO A 370 -10.62 -0.51 -15.21
N VAL A 371 -10.28 -1.69 -15.75
CA VAL A 371 -8.90 -2.20 -15.90
C VAL A 371 -7.94 -1.19 -16.53
N VAL A 372 -8.37 -0.46 -17.57
CA VAL A 372 -7.56 0.57 -18.25
C VAL A 372 -7.09 1.68 -17.29
N ASN A 373 -7.86 1.96 -16.24
CA ASN A 373 -7.52 2.95 -15.22
C ASN A 373 -6.53 2.43 -14.17
N TYR A 374 -5.94 1.25 -14.35
CA TYR A 374 -4.88 0.72 -13.49
C TYR A 374 -3.53 0.65 -14.21
N GLN A 375 -3.46 1.01 -15.50
CA GLN A 375 -2.20 0.94 -16.26
C GLN A 375 -1.21 2.02 -15.79
N ILE A 376 -0.04 1.57 -15.39
CA ILE A 376 1.06 2.36 -14.86
C ILE A 376 2.36 2.00 -15.58
N PRO A 377 3.34 2.92 -15.69
CA PRO A 377 4.60 2.59 -16.30
C PRO A 377 5.51 1.81 -15.34
N LEU A 378 6.32 0.92 -15.91
CA LEU A 378 7.47 0.30 -15.25
C LEU A 378 8.68 0.39 -16.18
N PHE A 379 9.73 1.05 -15.72
CA PHE A 379 11.03 1.15 -16.39
C PHE A 379 12.06 0.42 -15.55
N ILE A 380 12.87 -0.42 -16.19
CA ILE A 380 14.07 -1.01 -15.61
C ILE A 380 15.25 -0.55 -16.46
N TYR A 381 16.08 0.31 -15.88
CA TYR A 381 17.22 0.94 -16.51
C TYR A 381 18.52 0.51 -15.82
N ALA A 382 19.33 -0.26 -16.53
CA ALA A 382 20.65 -0.71 -16.07
C ALA A 382 21.55 -0.90 -17.30
N PRO A 383 22.21 0.16 -17.81
CA PRO A 383 22.77 0.16 -19.17
C PRO A 383 23.86 -0.89 -19.43
N LYS A 384 24.52 -1.40 -18.38
CA LYS A 384 25.51 -2.49 -18.48
C LYS A 384 24.93 -3.89 -18.25
N VAL A 385 23.70 -3.99 -17.76
CA VAL A 385 23.12 -5.24 -17.23
C VAL A 385 21.88 -5.67 -18.02
N VAL A 386 21.05 -4.71 -18.42
CA VAL A 386 19.74 -4.94 -19.05
C VAL A 386 19.74 -4.33 -20.44
N GLN A 387 19.33 -5.12 -21.43
CA GLN A 387 19.16 -4.64 -22.79
C GLN A 387 17.84 -3.85 -22.92
N PRO A 388 17.84 -2.69 -23.60
CA PRO A 388 16.61 -1.96 -23.85
C PRO A 388 15.61 -2.78 -24.66
N LYS A 389 14.35 -2.82 -24.22
CA LYS A 389 13.27 -3.55 -24.89
C LYS A 389 11.92 -3.01 -24.42
N ASP A 390 10.96 -2.92 -25.32
CA ASP A 390 9.55 -2.81 -24.96
C ASP A 390 8.96 -4.20 -24.77
N ASP A 391 8.54 -4.52 -23.56
CA ASP A 391 7.89 -5.77 -23.21
C ASP A 391 6.39 -5.55 -23.02
N ASN A 392 5.60 -6.26 -23.81
CA ASN A 392 4.14 -6.17 -23.79
C ASN A 392 3.51 -7.33 -23.00
N GLN A 393 4.30 -8.11 -22.25
CA GLN A 393 3.77 -9.11 -21.32
C GLN A 393 2.82 -8.44 -20.33
N LEU A 394 1.68 -9.09 -20.11
CA LEU A 394 0.68 -8.66 -19.13
C LEU A 394 1.21 -8.94 -17.72
N ALA A 395 1.33 -7.89 -16.90
CA ALA A 395 1.96 -7.97 -15.59
C ALA A 395 1.37 -6.97 -14.59
N SER A 396 1.62 -7.20 -13.31
CA SER A 396 1.13 -6.36 -12.21
C SER A 396 2.22 -6.05 -11.19
N GLN A 397 2.01 -5.06 -10.32
CA GLN A 397 3.02 -4.63 -9.32
C GLN A 397 3.63 -5.76 -8.48
N ILE A 398 2.85 -6.80 -8.19
CA ILE A 398 3.34 -7.95 -7.41
C ILE A 398 4.51 -8.65 -8.11
N ASP A 399 4.59 -8.59 -9.44
CA ASP A 399 5.61 -9.26 -10.23
C ASP A 399 6.98 -8.54 -10.14
N LEU A 400 7.04 -7.33 -9.56
CA LEU A 400 8.26 -6.55 -9.53
C LEU A 400 9.34 -7.14 -8.60
N ALA A 401 9.01 -7.47 -7.34
CA ALA A 401 9.99 -8.04 -6.41
C ALA A 401 10.68 -9.32 -6.92
N PRO A 402 9.96 -10.36 -7.41
CA PRO A 402 10.61 -11.53 -7.99
C PRO A 402 11.42 -11.20 -9.25
N THR A 403 10.99 -10.21 -10.05
CA THR A 403 11.76 -9.73 -11.21
C THR A 403 13.09 -9.09 -10.80
N VAL A 404 13.11 -8.28 -9.73
CA VAL A 404 14.34 -7.69 -9.17
C VAL A 404 15.30 -8.77 -8.70
N LEU A 405 14.82 -9.72 -7.90
CA LEU A 405 15.63 -10.86 -7.44
C LEU A 405 16.14 -11.69 -8.63
N GLY A 406 15.33 -11.78 -9.68
CA GLY A 406 15.69 -12.42 -10.92
C GLY A 406 16.80 -11.71 -11.71
N LEU A 407 16.81 -10.37 -11.74
CA LEU A 407 17.85 -9.56 -12.40
C LEU A 407 19.22 -9.74 -11.72
N LEU A 408 19.17 -9.90 -10.39
CA LEU A 408 20.30 -10.21 -9.53
C LEU A 408 20.70 -11.69 -9.60
N ASP A 409 19.95 -12.52 -10.32
CA ASP A 409 20.17 -13.97 -10.45
C ASP A 409 20.27 -14.69 -9.09
N MET A 410 19.48 -14.24 -8.12
CA MET A 410 19.48 -14.74 -6.75
C MET A 410 18.50 -15.90 -6.58
N SER A 411 18.97 -16.98 -5.93
CA SER A 411 18.09 -18.02 -5.40
C SER A 411 17.58 -17.63 -4.02
N TYR A 412 16.29 -17.86 -3.74
CA TYR A 412 15.64 -17.42 -2.50
C TYR A 412 14.47 -18.31 -2.11
N GLU A 413 14.06 -18.24 -0.84
CA GLU A 413 12.79 -18.82 -0.37
C GLU A 413 11.68 -17.78 -0.55
N SER A 414 10.59 -18.19 -1.17
CA SER A 414 9.53 -17.31 -1.62
C SER A 414 8.17 -17.73 -1.08
N THR A 415 7.44 -16.76 -0.55
CA THR A 415 5.97 -16.78 -0.39
C THR A 415 5.32 -15.70 -1.25
N PHE A 416 6.04 -15.16 -2.22
CA PHE A 416 5.55 -14.16 -3.14
C PHE A 416 4.51 -14.74 -4.08
N PHE A 417 3.48 -13.95 -4.38
CA PHE A 417 2.47 -14.27 -5.38
C PHE A 417 2.82 -13.73 -6.76
N GLY A 418 3.82 -12.85 -6.88
CA GLY A 418 4.33 -12.40 -8.17
C GLY A 418 5.18 -13.45 -8.88
N ARG A 419 5.42 -13.20 -10.17
CA ARG A 419 6.26 -14.01 -11.06
C ARG A 419 7.42 -13.18 -11.58
N ASP A 420 8.55 -13.83 -11.88
CA ASP A 420 9.68 -13.14 -12.52
C ASP A 420 9.40 -12.91 -14.00
N LEU A 421 9.27 -11.64 -14.38
CA LEU A 421 8.94 -11.20 -15.74
C LEU A 421 10.09 -11.42 -16.75
N GLN A 422 11.29 -11.78 -16.29
CA GLN A 422 12.40 -12.15 -17.18
C GLN A 422 12.35 -13.60 -17.65
N LEU A 423 11.56 -14.44 -16.98
CA LEU A 423 11.36 -15.81 -17.41
C LEU A 423 10.46 -15.84 -18.65
N ALA A 424 10.67 -16.84 -19.50
CA ALA A 424 9.77 -17.08 -20.61
C ALA A 424 8.34 -17.31 -20.08
N PRO A 425 7.29 -16.70 -20.68
CA PRO A 425 5.92 -16.85 -20.22
C PRO A 425 5.38 -18.25 -20.52
N THR A 426 5.67 -19.21 -19.63
CA THR A 426 5.15 -20.57 -19.71
C THR A 426 3.78 -20.72 -19.03
N LEU A 427 3.38 -19.72 -18.25
CA LEU A 427 2.10 -19.67 -17.53
C LEU A 427 1.12 -18.70 -18.22
N PRO A 428 -0.20 -18.89 -18.04
CA PRO A 428 -1.19 -17.96 -18.57
C PRO A 428 -0.93 -16.50 -18.10
N PRO A 429 -1.03 -15.52 -19.01
CA PRO A 429 -0.88 -14.11 -18.66
C PRO A 429 -2.01 -13.66 -17.72
N ARG A 430 -1.70 -12.77 -16.76
CA ARG A 430 -2.67 -12.26 -15.80
C ARG A 430 -2.29 -10.88 -15.27
N VAL A 431 -3.27 -10.20 -14.70
CA VAL A 431 -3.08 -9.07 -13.78
C VAL A 431 -3.91 -9.32 -12.53
N VAL A 432 -3.46 -8.80 -11.40
CA VAL A 432 -4.24 -8.83 -10.16
C VAL A 432 -4.57 -7.39 -9.76
N LEU A 433 -5.86 -7.08 -9.64
CA LEU A 433 -6.39 -5.74 -9.39
C LEU A 433 -7.44 -5.81 -8.28
N GLY A 434 -7.54 -4.75 -7.49
CA GLY A 434 -8.56 -4.56 -6.46
C GLY A 434 -8.96 -3.10 -6.31
N ASN A 435 -10.20 -2.86 -5.91
CA ASN A 435 -10.79 -1.53 -5.70
C ASN A 435 -11.28 -1.31 -4.26
N TYR A 436 -10.82 -2.15 -3.32
CA TYR A 436 -11.25 -2.16 -1.91
C TYR A 436 -10.95 -0.87 -1.14
#